data_AF-A0A2A2KP27-F1
#
_entry.id   AF-A0A2A2KP27-F1
#
_cell.length_a   1.000
_cell.length_b   1.000
_cell.length_c   1.000
_cell.angle_alpha   90.00
_cell.angle_beta   90.00
_cell.angle_gamma   90.00
#
_symmetry.space_group_name_H-M   'P 1'
#
loop_
_entity.id
_entity.type
_entity.pdbx_description
1 polymer ?
#
loop_
_entity_poly.entity_id
_entity_poly.type
_entity_poly.pdbx_seq_one_letter_code
_entity_poly.pdbx_strand_id
1 'polypeptide(L)'
;MGHKKRDCFDRPRKLGAKMTGEDIQADDVEQPQLQLGFDAKRDRWNGFDPAAYQKVIEEHQSLEEARKMIKEDKIREGLMNPEEDDERYAEDADMAGVSVDMDSRTRITVRNLRIREDTAKYLYNLNENAPYYDPKSRSMRENPFANVPGKEKEAAKFAGENFVKYSGEVVAANQAQVFAWQARCKGVDVHALAEPTKLEALQREYLKEKETTEDKVNKDLLSKYGGEEHLQAPPKELLLAQTERYTEYTRRGRLIKGEERAFIKSKYEEDVYPQNHTSVFGSFWRDGLWGYKCCHQFVKNSYCTGEEGKKAADSGVKLPSKDVFHKEKEQEKDVEEKKQTEEEKEPISKKLKKRDEGSSSSSSSSSDSDSEDSDDERKKKKKSKDGSETSEENSEDEEIKRKEMEEERERRARDEKRREKKREKRRRHKEKHGKRKRRRSASSSDAESSADLSSSDSDDDEETKKKKKEAKELKKALKERKKLDEEGREATKLGDRKRKYNTTYEDKPLTEAQVEAYKLTQMHSSDPMASLISKNFEKKKARKIE
;
A
#
# COMPACT_ATOMS: atom_id res chain seq x y z
N MET A 1 3.55 -48.09 -51.80
CA MET A 1 2.39 -48.82 -51.21
C MET A 1 2.68 -49.14 -49.75
N GLY A 2 2.47 -48.17 -48.85
CA GLY A 2 2.99 -48.19 -47.48
C GLY A 2 2.42 -49.25 -46.52
N HIS A 3 1.24 -49.82 -46.80
CA HIS A 3 0.60 -50.82 -45.95
C HIS A 3 0.07 -52.06 -46.72
N LYS A 4 -0.24 -53.13 -45.98
CA LYS A 4 -0.81 -54.38 -46.50
C LYS A 4 -2.34 -54.33 -46.46
N LYS A 5 -3.03 -55.09 -47.33
CA LYS A 5 -4.51 -55.18 -47.39
C LYS A 5 -5.19 -55.43 -46.02
N ARG A 6 -4.54 -56.16 -45.10
CA ARG A 6 -5.08 -56.44 -43.76
C ARG A 6 -5.05 -55.22 -42.84
N ASP A 7 -4.03 -54.39 -43.00
CA ASP A 7 -3.72 -53.25 -42.14
C ASP A 7 -4.05 -51.93 -42.90
N CYS A 8 -5.10 -51.99 -43.74
CA CYS A 8 -5.53 -50.92 -44.63
C CYS A 8 -6.55 -50.01 -43.94
N PHE A 9 -6.32 -48.70 -44.01
CA PHE A 9 -7.23 -47.68 -43.46
C PHE A 9 -8.51 -47.52 -44.29
N ASP A 10 -8.46 -47.89 -45.56
CA ASP A 10 -9.56 -47.79 -46.51
C ASP A 10 -10.57 -48.95 -46.34
N ARG A 11 -11.85 -48.67 -46.55
CA ARG A 11 -12.91 -49.67 -46.35
C ARG A 11 -12.76 -50.87 -47.32
N PRO A 12 -12.77 -52.12 -46.85
CA PRO A 12 -12.55 -53.29 -47.71
C PRO A 12 -13.51 -53.36 -48.92
N ARG A 13 -12.93 -53.27 -50.12
CA ARG A 13 -13.67 -53.31 -51.40
C ARG A 13 -13.84 -54.76 -51.89
N LYS A 14 -14.98 -55.08 -52.52
CA LYS A 14 -15.32 -56.45 -52.98
C LYS A 14 -14.36 -57.00 -54.05
N LEU A 15 -14.10 -56.21 -55.11
CA LEU A 15 -13.17 -56.58 -56.19
C LEU A 15 -11.73 -56.12 -55.92
N GLY A 16 -11.57 -54.99 -55.23
CA GLY A 16 -10.27 -54.43 -54.82
C GLY A 16 -9.53 -53.70 -55.94
N ALA A 17 -8.82 -52.62 -55.59
CA ALA A 17 -8.13 -51.75 -56.55
C ALA A 17 -7.11 -52.48 -57.45
N LYS A 18 -6.56 -53.62 -57.00
CA LYS A 18 -5.68 -54.48 -57.82
C LYS A 18 -6.37 -55.04 -59.07
N MET A 19 -7.69 -55.25 -59.02
CA MET A 19 -8.47 -55.84 -60.12
C MET A 19 -9.20 -54.77 -60.96
N THR A 20 -9.57 -53.64 -60.36
CA THR A 20 -10.33 -52.58 -61.04
C THR A 20 -9.46 -51.42 -61.54
N GLY A 21 -8.30 -51.16 -60.94
CA GLY A 21 -7.44 -50.00 -61.26
C GLY A 21 -7.98 -48.63 -60.81
N GLU A 22 -9.24 -48.58 -60.37
CA GLU A 22 -9.96 -47.37 -59.94
C GLU A 22 -9.69 -46.99 -58.48
N ASP A 23 -9.76 -45.69 -58.17
CA ASP A 23 -9.60 -45.11 -56.83
C ASP A 23 -8.33 -45.59 -56.09
N ILE A 24 -7.17 -45.34 -56.70
CA ILE A 24 -5.85 -45.57 -56.10
C ILE A 24 -5.54 -44.41 -55.14
N GLN A 25 -5.34 -44.73 -53.85
CA GLN A 25 -4.96 -43.74 -52.84
C GLN A 25 -3.50 -43.32 -52.98
N ALA A 26 -3.17 -42.14 -52.45
CA ALA A 26 -1.79 -41.72 -52.27
C ALA A 26 -1.03 -42.66 -51.32
N ASP A 27 0.29 -42.72 -51.47
CA ASP A 27 1.15 -43.54 -50.63
C ASP A 27 1.33 -42.97 -49.22
N ASP A 28 1.39 -43.84 -48.21
CA ASP A 28 1.64 -43.43 -46.83
C ASP A 28 3.06 -42.85 -46.68
N VAL A 29 3.20 -41.83 -45.83
CA VAL A 29 4.51 -41.28 -45.46
C VAL A 29 5.22 -42.22 -44.49
N GLU A 30 6.38 -42.74 -44.86
CA GLU A 30 7.21 -43.58 -44.00
C GLU A 30 7.68 -42.77 -42.77
N GLN A 31 7.25 -43.18 -41.57
CA GLN A 31 7.63 -42.51 -40.34
C GLN A 31 9.04 -42.93 -39.88
N PRO A 32 9.94 -41.98 -39.55
CA PRO A 32 11.26 -42.30 -39.04
C PRO A 32 11.20 -42.94 -37.65
N GLN A 33 12.14 -43.84 -37.35
CA GLN A 33 12.26 -44.45 -36.02
C GLN A 33 12.89 -43.47 -35.00
N LEU A 34 12.05 -42.66 -34.38
CA LEU A 34 12.46 -41.65 -33.40
C LEU A 34 12.79 -42.26 -32.03
N GLN A 35 14.06 -42.16 -31.61
CA GLN A 35 14.50 -42.57 -30.27
C GLN A 35 14.31 -41.46 -29.24
N LEU A 36 13.08 -41.28 -28.78
CA LEU A 36 12.70 -40.24 -27.81
C LEU A 36 12.86 -40.71 -26.34
N GLY A 37 13.06 -39.75 -25.42
CA GLY A 37 13.06 -39.96 -23.96
C GLY A 37 11.67 -40.31 -23.40
N PHE A 38 11.57 -40.55 -22.08
CA PHE A 38 10.30 -40.94 -21.45
C PHE A 38 9.22 -39.85 -21.58
N ASP A 39 9.54 -38.61 -21.21
CA ASP A 39 8.58 -37.49 -21.28
C ASP A 39 8.24 -37.18 -22.74
N ALA A 40 9.24 -37.10 -23.63
CA ALA A 40 9.02 -36.87 -25.05
C ALA A 40 8.17 -37.96 -25.74
N LYS A 41 8.20 -39.22 -25.29
CA LYS A 41 7.27 -40.27 -25.79
C LYS A 41 5.83 -40.12 -25.30
N ARG A 42 5.62 -39.38 -24.21
CA ARG A 42 4.34 -39.24 -23.50
C ARG A 42 3.78 -37.83 -23.57
N ASP A 43 4.51 -36.90 -24.19
CA ASP A 43 4.05 -35.55 -24.39
C ASP A 43 2.77 -35.55 -25.24
N ARG A 44 1.74 -34.93 -24.68
CA ARG A 44 0.42 -34.79 -25.30
C ARG A 44 0.46 -33.80 -26.48
N TRP A 45 1.49 -32.96 -26.54
CA TRP A 45 1.69 -31.94 -27.58
C TRP A 45 2.65 -32.37 -28.68
N ASN A 46 3.00 -33.67 -28.74
CA ASN A 46 3.69 -34.24 -29.90
C ASN A 46 2.89 -34.00 -31.18
N GLY A 47 3.52 -33.35 -32.17
CA GLY A 47 2.85 -32.96 -33.43
C GLY A 47 1.96 -31.72 -33.32
N PHE A 48 2.06 -30.93 -32.24
CA PHE A 48 1.38 -29.64 -32.14
C PHE A 48 1.99 -28.62 -33.11
N ASP A 49 1.16 -28.07 -33.99
CA ASP A 49 1.51 -26.96 -34.87
C ASP A 49 1.36 -25.62 -34.13
N PRO A 50 2.42 -24.81 -33.95
CA PRO A 50 2.32 -23.49 -33.34
C PRO A 50 1.30 -22.56 -34.01
N ALA A 51 1.05 -22.68 -35.32
CA ALA A 51 0.06 -21.88 -36.02
C ALA A 51 -1.38 -22.17 -35.54
N ALA A 52 -1.65 -23.38 -35.04
CA ALA A 52 -2.96 -23.72 -34.48
C ALA A 52 -3.31 -22.92 -33.21
N TYR A 53 -2.30 -22.40 -32.49
CA TYR A 53 -2.50 -21.53 -31.32
C TYR A 53 -3.14 -20.18 -31.68
N GLN A 54 -3.02 -19.72 -32.93
CA GLN A 54 -3.61 -18.46 -33.39
C GLN A 54 -5.13 -18.43 -33.18
N LYS A 55 -5.82 -19.58 -33.33
CA LYS A 55 -7.27 -19.69 -33.08
C LYS A 55 -7.65 -19.34 -31.63
N VAL A 56 -6.79 -19.71 -30.67
CA VAL A 56 -6.99 -19.37 -29.26
C VAL A 56 -6.81 -17.87 -29.03
N ILE A 57 -5.88 -17.23 -29.76
CA ILE A 57 -5.70 -15.78 -29.73
C ILE A 57 -6.94 -15.08 -30.31
N GLU A 58 -7.46 -15.54 -31.44
CA GLU A 58 -8.68 -15.02 -32.08
C GLU A 58 -9.92 -15.18 -31.18
N GLU A 59 -10.09 -16.33 -30.52
CA GLU A 59 -11.13 -16.55 -29.50
C GLU A 59 -10.99 -15.54 -28.34
N HIS A 60 -9.78 -15.34 -27.82
CA HIS A 60 -9.52 -14.35 -26.76
C HIS A 60 -9.82 -12.91 -27.20
N GLN A 61 -9.43 -12.53 -28.42
CA GLN A 61 -9.74 -11.21 -29.00
C GLN A 61 -11.25 -10.99 -29.10
N SER A 62 -12.01 -11.97 -29.62
CA SER A 62 -13.48 -11.89 -29.69
C SER A 62 -14.16 -11.74 -28.32
N LEU A 63 -13.58 -12.34 -27.27
CA LEU A 63 -14.06 -12.19 -25.90
C LEU A 63 -13.72 -10.81 -25.30
N GLU A 64 -12.59 -10.22 -25.69
CA GLU A 64 -12.23 -8.85 -25.30
C GLU A 64 -13.10 -7.80 -26.02
N GLU A 65 -13.39 -7.98 -27.30
CA GLU A 65 -14.35 -7.16 -28.05
C GLU A 65 -15.76 -7.25 -27.44
N ALA A 66 -16.23 -8.45 -27.12
CA ALA A 66 -17.52 -8.64 -26.42
C ALA A 66 -17.54 -7.97 -25.04
N ARG A 67 -16.45 -8.06 -24.26
CA ARG A 67 -16.32 -7.35 -22.98
C ARG A 67 -16.32 -5.83 -23.17
N LYS A 68 -15.68 -5.33 -24.22
CA LYS A 68 -15.63 -3.90 -24.56
C LYS A 68 -17.01 -3.38 -24.94
N MET A 69 -17.74 -4.07 -25.81
CA MET A 69 -19.14 -3.72 -26.15
C MET A 69 -20.03 -3.73 -24.90
N ILE A 70 -19.91 -4.73 -24.03
CA ILE A 70 -20.65 -4.77 -22.75
C ILE A 70 -20.25 -3.61 -21.82
N LYS A 71 -19.01 -3.11 -21.86
CA LYS A 71 -18.60 -1.91 -21.11
C LYS A 71 -19.19 -0.65 -21.73
N GLU A 72 -19.12 -0.50 -23.06
CA GLU A 72 -19.69 0.63 -23.81
C GLU A 72 -21.21 0.73 -23.65
N ASP A 73 -21.94 -0.38 -23.68
CA ASP A 73 -23.39 -0.42 -23.44
C ASP A 73 -23.74 -0.02 -22.00
N LYS A 74 -22.98 -0.48 -21.00
CA LYS A 74 -23.16 -0.04 -19.59
C LYS A 74 -22.89 1.44 -19.37
N ILE A 75 -21.93 2.01 -20.10
CA ILE A 75 -21.66 3.47 -20.10
C ILE A 75 -22.84 4.19 -20.77
N ARG A 76 -23.35 3.68 -21.90
CA ARG A 76 -24.51 4.25 -22.61
C ARG A 76 -25.80 4.18 -21.78
N GLU A 77 -26.01 3.12 -21.00
CA GLU A 77 -27.13 2.98 -20.06
C GLU A 77 -26.95 3.82 -18.77
N GLY A 78 -25.80 4.50 -18.59
CA GLY A 78 -25.53 5.34 -17.41
C GLY A 78 -25.24 4.57 -16.13
N LEU A 79 -24.96 3.26 -16.21
CA LEU A 79 -24.52 2.45 -15.06
C LEU A 79 -23.01 2.53 -14.80
N MET A 80 -22.24 3.14 -15.70
CA MET A 80 -20.80 3.43 -15.55
C MET A 80 -20.51 4.84 -16.07
N ASN A 81 -19.77 5.62 -15.29
CA ASN A 81 -19.38 6.99 -15.65
C ASN A 81 -18.05 6.97 -16.43
N PRO A 82 -17.92 7.69 -17.56
CA PRO A 82 -16.71 7.62 -18.39
C PRO A 82 -15.53 8.45 -17.85
N GLU A 83 -15.79 9.49 -17.05
CA GLU A 83 -14.74 10.39 -16.52
C GLU A 83 -14.18 9.94 -15.16
N GLU A 84 -14.96 9.23 -14.35
CA GLU A 84 -14.48 8.71 -13.06
C GLU A 84 -13.52 7.51 -13.23
N ASP A 85 -13.49 6.86 -14.40
CA ASP A 85 -12.77 5.59 -14.58
C ASP A 85 -11.25 5.76 -14.64
N ASP A 86 -10.70 6.91 -15.01
CA ASP A 86 -9.23 7.15 -15.01
C ASP A 86 -8.66 7.40 -13.61
N GLU A 87 -9.43 8.05 -12.71
CA GLU A 87 -9.06 8.22 -11.29
C GLU A 87 -9.40 6.95 -10.48
N ARG A 88 -10.56 6.32 -10.77
CA ARG A 88 -10.99 5.08 -10.13
C ARG A 88 -10.13 3.89 -10.52
N TYR A 89 -9.51 3.86 -11.70
CA TYR A 89 -8.51 2.84 -12.05
C TYR A 89 -7.11 3.12 -11.45
N ALA A 90 -6.89 4.27 -10.81
CA ALA A 90 -5.73 4.49 -9.95
C ALA A 90 -6.01 4.05 -8.50
N GLU A 91 -7.20 4.35 -7.96
CA GLU A 91 -7.53 4.06 -6.55
C GLU A 91 -8.14 2.65 -6.31
N ASP A 92 -9.03 2.12 -7.17
CA ASP A 92 -9.47 0.70 -7.09
C ASP A 92 -8.41 -0.27 -7.64
N ALA A 93 -7.33 0.24 -8.25
CA ALA A 93 -6.14 -0.56 -8.55
C ALA A 93 -5.24 -0.82 -7.34
N ASP A 94 -5.62 -0.32 -6.15
CA ASP A 94 -5.26 -0.94 -4.87
C ASP A 94 -5.97 -2.30 -4.72
N MET A 95 -5.50 -3.22 -5.58
CA MET A 95 -5.33 -4.63 -5.30
C MET A 95 -6.62 -5.47 -5.40
N ALA A 96 -6.98 -5.82 -6.64
CA ALA A 96 -7.79 -6.99 -6.95
C ALA A 96 -7.11 -8.27 -6.40
N GLY A 97 -7.43 -8.60 -5.14
CA GLY A 97 -6.81 -9.65 -4.33
C GLY A 97 -6.53 -9.24 -2.87
N VAL A 98 -6.47 -7.93 -2.59
CA VAL A 98 -6.31 -7.23 -1.28
C VAL A 98 -7.61 -6.80 -0.61
N SER A 99 -8.72 -7.53 -0.77
CA SER A 99 -9.88 -7.34 0.10
C SER A 99 -9.53 -7.82 1.52
N VAL A 100 -8.98 -6.93 2.35
CA VAL A 100 -8.80 -7.19 3.79
C VAL A 100 -10.19 -7.21 4.42
N ASP A 101 -10.78 -8.40 4.51
CA ASP A 101 -11.96 -8.60 5.35
C ASP A 101 -11.64 -8.08 6.76
N MET A 102 -12.43 -7.12 7.23
CA MET A 102 -12.17 -6.40 8.49
C MET A 102 -12.33 -7.27 9.75
N ASP A 103 -12.63 -8.56 9.60
CA ASP A 103 -12.75 -9.50 10.70
C ASP A 103 -11.36 -9.97 11.19
N SER A 104 -11.02 -9.70 12.45
CA SER A 104 -9.68 -9.94 13.02
C SER A 104 -9.34 -11.42 13.21
N ARG A 105 -10.29 -12.32 12.93
CA ARG A 105 -10.27 -13.73 13.34
C ARG A 105 -9.89 -14.71 12.23
N THR A 106 -9.90 -14.28 10.97
CA THR A 106 -9.48 -15.05 9.78
C THR A 106 -8.52 -14.27 8.89
N ARG A 107 -7.90 -13.22 9.43
CA ARG A 107 -7.01 -12.32 8.69
C ARG A 107 -5.72 -13.05 8.32
N ILE A 108 -5.67 -13.62 7.10
CA ILE A 108 -4.46 -14.19 6.51
C ILE A 108 -3.52 -13.02 6.20
N THR A 109 -2.75 -12.58 7.20
CA THR A 109 -1.76 -11.49 7.08
C THR A 109 -0.48 -11.93 6.37
N VAL A 110 -0.61 -12.75 5.33
CA VAL A 110 0.48 -12.98 4.36
C VAL A 110 0.29 -12.02 3.20
N ARG A 111 0.36 -10.72 3.49
CA ARG A 111 0.86 -9.78 2.46
C ARG A 111 2.25 -10.30 2.09
N ASN A 112 2.61 -10.30 0.81
CA ASN A 112 3.93 -10.77 0.40
C ASN A 112 5.00 -9.96 1.14
N LEU A 113 5.79 -10.60 2.03
CA LEU A 113 6.81 -9.93 2.85
C LEU A 113 7.90 -9.24 2.01
N ARG A 114 8.02 -9.60 0.73
CA ARG A 114 8.87 -8.90 -0.24
C ARG A 114 8.17 -7.63 -0.70
N ILE A 115 8.73 -6.49 -0.29
CA ILE A 115 8.45 -5.16 -0.87
C ILE A 115 8.65 -5.22 -2.38
N ARG A 116 7.70 -4.68 -3.16
CA ARG A 116 7.75 -4.75 -4.64
C ARG A 116 8.56 -3.62 -5.25
N GLU A 117 8.66 -2.47 -4.57
CA GLU A 117 9.55 -1.38 -4.96
C GLU A 117 11.04 -1.78 -4.94
N ASP A 118 11.42 -2.67 -4.01
CA ASP A 118 12.80 -3.12 -3.81
C ASP A 118 13.20 -4.22 -4.80
N THR A 119 13.91 -3.82 -5.85
CA THR A 119 14.54 -4.74 -6.81
C THR A 119 15.64 -5.57 -6.16
N ALA A 120 15.55 -6.90 -6.26
CA ALA A 120 16.59 -7.79 -5.75
C ALA A 120 17.93 -7.58 -6.48
N LYS A 121 19.05 -7.63 -5.76
CA LYS A 121 20.39 -7.25 -6.28
C LYS A 121 20.76 -7.94 -7.61
N TYR A 122 20.49 -9.24 -7.73
CA TYR A 122 20.77 -10.04 -8.93
C TYR A 122 19.86 -9.73 -10.15
N LEU A 123 18.85 -8.86 -10.00
CA LEU A 123 17.99 -8.39 -11.09
C LEU A 123 18.40 -7.02 -11.64
N TYR A 124 19.40 -6.34 -11.05
CA TYR A 124 19.90 -5.07 -11.59
C TYR A 124 20.58 -5.23 -12.95
N ASN A 125 21.20 -6.39 -13.20
CA ASN A 125 21.89 -6.72 -14.44
C ASN A 125 21.73 -8.22 -14.72
N LEU A 126 20.98 -8.56 -15.77
CA LEU A 126 20.68 -9.94 -16.18
C LEU A 126 21.71 -10.52 -17.16
N ASN A 127 22.74 -9.76 -17.54
CA ASN A 127 23.79 -10.27 -18.43
C ASN A 127 24.66 -11.33 -17.72
N GLU A 128 25.14 -12.32 -18.46
CA GLU A 128 25.96 -13.43 -17.91
C GLU A 128 27.24 -12.93 -17.22
N ASN A 129 27.83 -11.85 -17.75
CA ASN A 129 29.02 -11.19 -17.20
C ASN A 129 28.71 -10.14 -16.11
N ALA A 130 27.52 -10.17 -15.52
CA ALA A 130 27.17 -9.30 -14.40
C ALA A 130 27.97 -9.66 -13.12
N PRO A 131 28.15 -8.71 -12.18
CA PRO A 131 28.71 -8.98 -10.87
C PRO A 131 28.09 -10.16 -10.14
N TYR A 132 28.95 -10.99 -9.58
CA TYR A 132 28.53 -12.16 -8.82
C TYR A 132 27.71 -11.76 -7.58
N TYR A 133 26.55 -12.40 -7.45
CA TYR A 133 25.69 -12.35 -6.27
C TYR A 133 25.76 -13.70 -5.55
N ASP A 134 26.21 -13.69 -4.29
CA ASP A 134 26.15 -14.90 -3.45
C ASP A 134 24.74 -15.04 -2.85
N PRO A 135 23.95 -16.06 -3.24
CA PRO A 135 22.59 -16.26 -2.70
C PRO A 135 22.57 -16.66 -1.23
N LYS A 136 23.69 -17.16 -0.67
CA LYS A 136 23.79 -17.57 0.74
C LYS A 136 23.89 -16.35 1.65
N SER A 137 24.92 -15.53 1.47
CA SER A 137 25.09 -14.27 2.22
C SER A 137 24.18 -13.13 1.73
N ARG A 138 23.53 -13.30 0.56
CA ARG A 138 22.74 -12.27 -0.14
C ARG A 138 23.55 -11.02 -0.46
N SER A 139 24.86 -11.20 -0.68
CA SER A 139 25.78 -10.12 -0.97
C SER A 139 26.08 -9.98 -2.46
N MET A 140 26.14 -8.73 -2.95
CA MET A 140 26.69 -8.41 -4.27
C MET A 140 27.86 -7.45 -4.07
N ARG A 141 29.04 -7.89 -4.53
CA ARG A 141 30.32 -7.28 -4.16
C ARG A 141 30.64 -6.04 -4.99
N GLU A 142 30.63 -6.21 -6.31
CA GLU A 142 30.89 -5.16 -7.30
C GLU A 142 29.61 -4.44 -7.76
N ASN A 143 29.77 -3.32 -8.48
CA ASN A 143 28.67 -2.50 -8.99
C ASN A 143 28.00 -3.15 -10.22
N PRO A 144 26.70 -3.52 -10.19
CA PRO A 144 26.00 -4.12 -11.34
C PRO A 144 25.92 -3.22 -12.57
N PHE A 145 26.13 -1.91 -12.41
CA PHE A 145 26.09 -0.92 -13.48
C PHE A 145 27.49 -0.49 -13.97
N ALA A 146 28.56 -1.12 -13.50
CA ALA A 146 29.89 -0.93 -14.06
C ALA A 146 29.84 -1.19 -15.58
N ASN A 147 30.30 -0.21 -16.37
CA ASN A 147 30.32 -0.20 -17.84
C ASN A 147 28.95 -0.01 -18.56
N VAL A 148 27.86 0.34 -17.87
CA VAL A 148 26.58 0.66 -18.54
C VAL A 148 26.35 2.19 -18.59
N PRO A 149 26.51 2.85 -19.77
CA PRO A 149 26.32 4.30 -19.88
C PRO A 149 24.87 4.70 -19.60
N GLY A 150 24.67 5.84 -18.94
CA GLY A 150 23.35 6.42 -18.66
C GLY A 150 22.61 5.85 -17.43
N LYS A 151 23.12 4.81 -16.77
CA LYS A 151 22.51 4.20 -15.57
C LYS A 151 22.92 4.81 -14.22
N GLU A 152 23.50 6.01 -14.22
CA GLU A 152 24.00 6.69 -13.01
C GLU A 152 22.92 6.87 -11.91
N LYS A 153 21.66 7.14 -12.32
CA LYS A 153 20.52 7.25 -11.39
C LYS A 153 20.10 5.92 -10.76
N GLU A 154 20.40 4.79 -11.40
CA GLU A 154 20.18 3.45 -10.85
C GLU A 154 21.37 3.03 -9.98
N ALA A 155 22.59 3.38 -10.37
CA ALA A 155 23.79 3.21 -9.56
C ALA A 155 23.71 3.99 -8.23
N ALA A 156 23.04 5.15 -8.21
CA ALA A 156 22.75 5.87 -6.97
C ALA A 156 21.88 5.07 -5.97
N LYS A 157 21.05 4.13 -6.44
CA LYS A 157 20.30 3.20 -5.57
C LYS A 157 21.18 2.06 -5.07
N PHE A 158 22.04 1.51 -5.93
CA PHE A 158 22.96 0.44 -5.57
C PHE A 158 24.22 0.43 -6.44
N ALA A 159 25.34 0.89 -5.87
CA ALA A 159 26.66 0.91 -6.51
C ALA A 159 27.56 -0.28 -6.11
N GLY A 160 26.98 -1.39 -5.62
CA GLY A 160 27.73 -2.51 -5.04
C GLY A 160 28.06 -2.31 -3.56
N GLU A 161 28.27 -3.40 -2.82
CA GLU A 161 28.54 -3.32 -1.38
C GLU A 161 29.95 -2.85 -1.02
N ASN A 162 30.94 -3.04 -1.90
CA ASN A 162 32.28 -2.53 -1.65
C ASN A 162 32.28 -1.00 -1.51
N PHE A 163 31.50 -0.29 -2.35
CA PHE A 163 31.34 1.16 -2.26
C PHE A 163 30.82 1.59 -0.87
N VAL A 164 29.74 0.94 -0.41
CA VAL A 164 29.12 1.28 0.89
C VAL A 164 30.06 0.93 2.07
N LYS A 165 30.74 -0.21 2.02
CA LYS A 165 31.62 -0.70 3.12
C LYS A 165 32.80 0.20 3.44
N TYR A 166 33.28 0.98 2.47
CA TYR A 166 34.36 1.96 2.66
C TYR A 166 33.87 3.41 2.69
N SER A 167 32.56 3.65 2.66
CA SER A 167 31.97 4.98 2.78
C SER A 167 31.74 5.39 4.24
N GLY A 168 31.75 6.69 4.52
CA GLY A 168 31.44 7.23 5.85
C GLY A 168 32.56 7.04 6.89
N GLU A 169 32.15 6.88 8.15
CA GLU A 169 33.02 6.93 9.34
C GLU A 169 34.09 5.84 9.39
N VAL A 170 33.92 4.74 8.62
CA VAL A 170 34.90 3.66 8.50
C VAL A 170 36.27 4.19 8.06
N VAL A 171 36.30 5.22 7.20
CA VAL A 171 37.56 5.86 6.77
C VAL A 171 38.23 6.58 7.93
N ALA A 172 37.47 7.34 8.72
CA ALA A 172 38.00 8.07 9.87
C ALA A 172 38.50 7.11 10.97
N ALA A 173 37.76 6.03 11.25
CA ALA A 173 38.18 4.98 12.19
C ALA A 173 39.47 4.27 11.74
N ASN A 174 39.59 3.96 10.44
CA ASN A 174 40.83 3.39 9.88
C ASN A 174 42.00 4.38 9.97
N GLN A 175 41.78 5.66 9.70
CA GLN A 175 42.80 6.72 9.87
C GLN A 175 43.24 6.86 11.33
N ALA A 176 42.29 6.84 12.27
CA ALA A 176 42.53 6.85 13.70
C ALA A 176 43.38 5.64 14.15
N GLN A 177 43.08 4.45 13.64
CA GLN A 177 43.85 3.24 13.90
C GLN A 177 45.28 3.30 13.33
N VAL A 178 45.45 3.83 12.11
CA VAL A 178 46.78 4.09 11.52
C VAL A 178 47.56 5.14 12.33
N PHE A 179 46.89 6.19 12.80
CA PHE A 179 47.48 7.19 13.70
C PHE A 179 47.93 6.56 15.03
N ALA A 180 47.14 5.65 15.62
CA ALA A 180 47.53 4.88 16.81
C ALA A 180 48.87 4.15 16.60
N TRP A 181 48.98 3.42 15.49
CA TRP A 181 50.19 2.67 15.15
C TRP A 181 51.40 3.59 14.93
N GLN A 182 51.22 4.73 14.25
CA GLN A 182 52.27 5.72 14.06
C GLN A 182 52.71 6.38 15.37
N ALA A 183 51.77 6.74 16.25
CA ALA A 183 52.07 7.28 17.58
C ALA A 183 52.86 6.26 18.42
N ARG A 184 52.45 5.00 18.39
CA ARG A 184 53.13 3.90 19.09
C ARG A 184 54.55 3.66 18.57
N CYS A 185 54.77 3.71 17.26
CA CYS A 185 56.11 3.66 16.68
C CYS A 185 56.99 4.86 17.05
N LYS A 186 56.40 6.02 17.37
CA LYS A 186 57.09 7.21 17.91
C LYS A 186 57.28 7.17 19.43
N GLY A 187 56.83 6.11 20.11
CA GLY A 187 56.95 5.94 21.57
C GLY A 187 55.79 6.46 22.41
N VAL A 188 54.72 6.96 21.77
CA VAL A 188 53.50 7.42 22.46
C VAL A 188 52.50 6.25 22.49
N ASP A 189 52.40 5.54 23.61
CA ASP A 189 51.51 4.37 23.72
C ASP A 189 50.06 4.82 23.92
N VAL A 190 49.28 4.68 22.84
CA VAL A 190 47.87 5.02 22.73
C VAL A 190 47.21 3.96 21.84
N HIS A 191 46.03 3.48 22.23
CA HIS A 191 45.37 2.35 21.55
C HIS A 191 43.91 2.64 21.19
N ALA A 192 43.57 2.53 19.91
CA ALA A 192 42.26 2.91 19.36
C ALA A 192 41.05 2.25 20.05
N LEU A 193 41.17 1.00 20.51
CA LEU A 193 40.06 0.30 21.19
C LEU A 193 40.05 0.46 22.71
N ALA A 194 41.18 0.85 23.34
CA ALA A 194 41.27 0.92 24.80
C ALA A 194 41.19 2.36 25.33
N GLU A 195 41.70 3.32 24.56
CA GLU A 195 41.69 4.74 24.89
C GLU A 195 41.16 5.58 23.70
N PRO A 196 39.96 5.28 23.15
CA PRO A 196 39.45 5.90 21.93
C PRO A 196 39.37 7.43 22.03
N THR A 197 38.88 7.97 23.15
CA THR A 197 38.70 9.42 23.36
C THR A 197 40.04 10.17 23.47
N LYS A 198 41.04 9.57 24.11
CA LYS A 198 42.41 10.12 24.21
C LYS A 198 43.09 10.13 22.85
N LEU A 199 42.95 9.05 22.07
CA LEU A 199 43.43 9.01 20.70
C LEU A 199 42.77 10.09 19.84
N GLU A 200 41.45 10.23 19.93
CA GLU A 200 40.68 11.16 19.12
C GLU A 200 41.05 12.62 19.43
N ALA A 201 41.24 12.96 20.72
CA ALA A 201 41.79 14.26 21.13
C ALA A 201 43.18 14.52 20.56
N LEU A 202 44.12 13.56 20.70
CA LEU A 202 45.47 13.65 20.14
C LEU A 202 45.48 13.74 18.60
N GLN A 203 44.54 13.08 17.93
CA GLN A 203 44.38 13.16 16.48
C GLN A 203 43.86 14.53 16.05
N ARG A 204 42.90 15.12 16.77
CA ARG A 204 42.44 16.50 16.54
C ARG A 204 43.54 17.53 16.75
N GLU A 205 44.35 17.37 17.80
CA GLU A 205 45.51 18.21 18.08
C GLU A 205 46.55 18.08 16.97
N TYR A 206 46.90 16.84 16.60
CA TYR A 206 47.81 16.56 15.49
C TYR A 206 47.34 17.13 14.15
N LEU A 207 46.04 17.10 13.84
CA LEU A 207 45.51 17.69 12.61
C LEU A 207 45.65 19.21 12.60
N LYS A 208 45.34 19.90 13.71
CA LYS A 208 45.57 21.35 13.86
C LYS A 208 47.05 21.70 13.72
N GLU A 209 47.92 20.95 14.40
CA GLU A 209 49.36 21.16 14.29
C GLU A 209 49.83 20.94 12.85
N LYS A 210 49.38 19.86 12.20
CA LYS A 210 49.69 19.52 10.81
C LYS A 210 49.31 20.66 9.86
N GLU A 211 48.09 21.20 9.95
CA GLU A 211 47.66 22.39 9.20
C GLU A 211 48.62 23.57 9.42
N THR A 212 48.95 23.91 10.68
CA THR A 212 49.91 25.00 10.94
C THR A 212 51.33 24.71 10.46
N THR A 213 51.75 23.45 10.37
CA THR A 213 53.06 23.07 9.80
C THR A 213 53.04 23.11 8.28
N GLU A 214 51.94 22.73 7.63
CA GLU A 214 51.75 22.85 6.18
C GLU A 214 51.74 24.34 5.78
N ASP A 215 51.05 25.20 6.54
CA ASP A 215 51.12 26.66 6.36
C ASP A 215 52.53 27.24 6.50
N LYS A 216 53.30 26.77 7.50
CA LYS A 216 54.70 27.18 7.69
C LYS A 216 55.57 26.72 6.53
N VAL A 217 55.46 25.45 6.13
CA VAL A 217 56.18 24.89 4.97
C VAL A 217 55.82 25.64 3.69
N ASN A 218 54.54 25.96 3.46
CA ASN A 218 54.08 26.72 2.31
C ASN A 218 54.67 28.15 2.30
N LYS A 219 54.75 28.83 3.45
CA LYS A 219 55.41 30.14 3.60
C LYS A 219 56.93 30.07 3.43
N ASP A 220 57.55 29.01 3.94
CA ASP A 220 58.98 28.73 3.76
C ASP A 220 59.33 28.40 2.29
N LEU A 221 58.40 27.79 1.55
CA LEU A 221 58.54 27.55 0.12
C LEU A 221 58.34 28.85 -0.68
N LEU A 222 57.28 29.63 -0.39
CA LEU A 222 57.04 30.93 -1.01
C LEU A 222 58.22 31.90 -0.83
N SER A 223 58.80 31.96 0.37
CA SER A 223 59.96 32.82 0.65
C SER A 223 61.27 32.35 -0.03
N LYS A 224 61.43 31.04 -0.28
CA LYS A 224 62.60 30.48 -0.98
C LYS A 224 62.51 30.57 -2.50
N TYR A 225 61.31 30.42 -3.07
CA TYR A 225 61.10 30.31 -4.51
C TYR A 225 60.38 31.51 -5.15
N GLY A 226 59.80 32.41 -4.35
CA GLY A 226 58.98 33.53 -4.83
C GLY A 226 57.59 33.10 -5.31
N GLY A 227 56.84 34.05 -5.85
CA GLY A 227 55.53 33.79 -6.49
C GLY A 227 54.29 34.11 -5.65
N GLU A 228 54.42 34.75 -4.49
CA GLU A 228 53.27 35.21 -3.67
C GLU A 228 52.34 36.16 -4.46
N GLU A 229 52.91 36.97 -5.35
CA GLU A 229 52.18 37.86 -6.28
C GLU A 229 51.24 37.12 -7.25
N HIS A 230 51.50 35.83 -7.52
CA HIS A 230 50.64 34.99 -8.38
C HIS A 230 49.62 34.16 -7.59
N LEU A 231 49.74 34.11 -6.26
CA LEU A 231 48.81 33.40 -5.38
C LEU A 231 47.54 34.23 -5.11
N GLN A 232 47.69 35.55 -5.07
CA GLN A 232 46.56 36.47 -4.97
C GLN A 232 45.85 36.57 -6.32
N ALA A 233 44.77 35.81 -6.48
CA ALA A 233 43.89 35.98 -7.64
C ALA A 233 43.43 37.44 -7.71
N PRO A 234 43.71 38.19 -8.80
CA PRO A 234 43.31 39.59 -8.89
C PRO A 234 41.79 39.70 -8.78
N PRO A 235 41.26 40.82 -8.26
CA PRO A 235 39.83 40.97 -8.02
C PRO A 235 39.03 40.67 -9.29
N LYS A 236 37.89 39.99 -9.14
CA LYS A 236 37.12 39.44 -10.27
C LYS A 236 36.74 40.48 -11.33
N GLU A 237 36.67 41.74 -10.95
CA GLU A 237 36.41 42.92 -11.79
C GLU A 237 37.56 43.25 -12.76
N LEU A 238 38.79 42.84 -12.46
CA LEU A 238 39.95 42.93 -13.35
C LEU A 238 40.10 41.67 -14.22
N LEU A 239 39.61 40.51 -13.74
CA LEU A 239 39.61 39.25 -14.50
C LEU A 239 38.50 39.21 -15.56
N LEU A 240 37.28 39.61 -15.19
CA LEU A 240 36.20 39.91 -16.13
C LEU A 240 36.19 41.43 -16.32
N ALA A 241 36.83 41.91 -17.39
CA ALA A 241 36.86 43.32 -17.79
C ALA A 241 35.48 43.87 -18.25
N GLN A 242 34.38 43.30 -17.77
CA GLN A 242 33.01 43.74 -18.01
C GLN A 242 32.64 44.76 -16.93
N THR A 243 32.52 46.03 -17.34
CA THR A 243 32.12 47.15 -16.47
C THR A 243 30.62 47.15 -16.12
N GLU A 244 29.86 46.17 -16.61
CA GLU A 244 28.41 46.11 -16.49
C GLU A 244 27.97 45.14 -15.38
N ARG A 245 27.74 45.68 -14.18
CA ARG A 245 27.09 44.94 -13.09
C ARG A 245 25.61 44.74 -13.44
N TYR A 246 25.24 43.52 -13.85
CA TYR A 246 23.85 43.17 -14.19
C TYR A 246 22.90 43.35 -12.99
N THR A 247 21.87 44.19 -13.17
CA THR A 247 20.85 44.46 -12.12
C THR A 247 19.47 44.01 -12.59
N GLU A 248 18.86 43.10 -11.83
CA GLU A 248 17.50 42.59 -12.09
C GLU A 248 16.50 43.36 -11.23
N TYR A 249 15.48 43.97 -11.84
CA TYR A 249 14.36 44.61 -11.16
C TYR A 249 13.09 43.76 -11.30
N THR A 250 12.30 43.62 -10.24
CA THR A 250 10.91 43.17 -10.35
C THR A 250 10.11 44.11 -11.26
N ARG A 251 8.99 43.62 -11.81
CA ARG A 251 7.95 44.45 -12.46
C ARG A 251 7.44 45.64 -11.62
N ARG A 252 7.70 45.67 -10.30
CA ARG A 252 7.37 46.76 -9.38
C ARG A 252 8.57 47.67 -9.03
N GLY A 253 9.71 47.51 -9.69
CA GLY A 253 10.89 48.37 -9.51
C GLY A 253 11.75 48.08 -8.28
N ARG A 254 11.45 47.05 -7.48
CA ARG A 254 12.34 46.57 -6.40
C ARG A 254 13.44 45.69 -7.00
N LEU A 255 14.70 45.94 -6.66
CA LEU A 255 15.81 45.06 -7.08
C LEU A 255 15.61 43.64 -6.53
N ILE A 256 15.90 42.66 -7.38
CA ILE A 256 15.99 41.23 -7.04
C ILE A 256 17.46 40.82 -6.92
N LYS A 257 18.31 41.37 -7.79
CA LYS A 257 19.71 40.98 -7.95
C LYS A 257 20.54 42.18 -8.37
N GLY A 258 21.72 42.32 -7.78
CA GLY A 258 22.57 43.52 -7.89
C GLY A 258 22.61 44.32 -6.59
N GLU A 259 23.49 45.31 -6.53
CA GLU A 259 23.65 46.19 -5.36
C GLU A 259 22.49 47.18 -5.26
N GLU A 260 22.01 47.43 -4.04
CA GLU A 260 21.01 48.47 -3.80
C GLU A 260 21.57 49.85 -4.15
N ARG A 261 20.74 50.74 -4.70
CA ARG A 261 21.16 52.10 -5.06
C ARG A 261 21.61 52.83 -3.81
N ALA A 262 22.90 53.18 -3.75
CA ALA A 262 23.44 54.02 -2.69
C ALA A 262 22.62 55.31 -2.55
N PHE A 263 22.38 55.73 -1.31
CA PHE A 263 21.67 56.98 -1.03
C PHE A 263 22.42 58.16 -1.65
N ILE A 264 21.69 59.01 -2.37
CA ILE A 264 22.25 60.20 -3.02
C ILE A 264 22.58 61.20 -1.91
N LYS A 265 23.85 61.26 -1.51
CA LYS A 265 24.38 62.36 -0.69
C LYS A 265 24.27 63.66 -1.48
N SER A 266 23.97 64.76 -0.80
CA SER A 266 23.94 66.06 -1.46
C SER A 266 25.34 66.51 -1.92
N LYS A 267 25.41 67.63 -2.65
CA LYS A 267 26.67 68.19 -3.17
C LYS A 267 27.62 68.67 -2.05
N TYR A 268 27.13 68.80 -0.82
CA TYR A 268 27.91 69.24 0.33
C TYR A 268 28.34 68.04 1.18
N GLU A 269 29.43 68.20 1.93
CA GLU A 269 29.93 67.18 2.84
C GLU A 269 28.95 66.99 4.02
N GLU A 270 28.07 66.01 3.87
CA GLU A 270 27.22 65.50 4.95
C GLU A 270 28.06 64.74 5.99
N ASP A 271 27.59 64.71 7.24
CA ASP A 271 28.26 64.02 8.36
C ASP A 271 29.69 64.52 8.69
N VAL A 272 30.01 65.79 8.39
CA VAL A 272 31.25 66.42 8.88
C VAL A 272 31.09 66.82 10.35
N TYR A 273 31.80 66.10 11.22
CA TYR A 273 31.81 66.34 12.66
C TYR A 273 33.13 67.01 13.10
N PRO A 274 33.23 68.35 13.11
CA PRO A 274 34.43 69.03 13.59
C PRO A 274 34.66 68.74 15.08
N GLN A 275 35.92 68.62 15.49
CA GLN A 275 36.37 68.57 16.91
C GLN A 275 35.66 67.52 17.81
N ASN A 276 35.55 66.28 17.30
CA ASN A 276 35.07 65.10 18.04
C ASN A 276 33.63 65.20 18.58
N HIS A 277 32.78 66.02 17.96
CA HIS A 277 31.33 65.92 18.16
C HIS A 277 30.77 64.67 17.47
N THR A 278 29.61 64.19 17.91
CA THR A 278 28.86 63.09 17.24
C THR A 278 27.54 63.57 16.63
N SER A 279 27.40 64.89 16.47
CA SER A 279 26.23 65.55 15.90
C SER A 279 26.66 66.85 15.22
N VAL A 280 25.97 67.25 14.14
CA VAL A 280 26.27 68.49 13.40
C VAL A 280 25.84 69.71 14.22
N PHE A 281 26.52 70.86 14.06
CA PHE A 281 26.12 72.12 14.70
C PHE A 281 24.73 72.55 14.23
N GLY A 282 23.82 72.86 15.17
CA GLY A 282 22.40 73.10 14.86
C GLY A 282 21.49 71.88 15.09
N SER A 283 22.05 70.74 15.50
CA SER A 283 21.27 69.55 15.93
C SER A 283 20.58 69.71 17.28
N PHE A 284 20.85 70.80 18.00
CA PHE A 284 20.25 71.16 19.29
C PHE A 284 19.90 72.64 19.33
N TRP A 285 18.82 72.98 20.03
CA TRP A 285 18.30 74.34 20.19
C TRP A 285 17.80 74.53 21.62
N ARG A 286 18.22 75.61 22.28
CA ARG A 286 17.73 76.01 23.61
C ARG A 286 17.92 77.50 23.80
N ASP A 287 16.94 78.16 24.41
CA ASP A 287 16.99 79.57 24.84
C ASP A 287 17.48 80.56 23.76
N GLY A 288 17.08 80.34 22.50
CA GLY A 288 17.43 81.20 21.35
C GLY A 288 18.77 80.89 20.68
N LEU A 289 19.51 79.88 21.14
CA LEU A 289 20.83 79.50 20.62
C LEU A 289 20.83 78.10 20.01
N TRP A 290 21.45 77.97 18.84
CA TRP A 290 21.77 76.70 18.19
C TRP A 290 23.05 76.10 18.80
N GLY A 291 23.12 74.78 18.91
CA GLY A 291 24.26 74.05 19.46
C GLY A 291 24.37 72.61 18.97
N TYR A 292 25.26 71.85 19.62
CA TYR A 292 25.51 70.44 19.34
C TYR A 292 24.68 69.52 20.25
N LYS A 293 23.94 68.55 19.68
CA LYS A 293 23.14 67.55 20.44
C LYS A 293 23.96 66.62 21.31
N CYS A 294 25.22 66.36 20.95
CA CYS A 294 26.12 65.53 21.75
C CYS A 294 26.53 66.19 23.08
N CYS A 295 26.81 67.50 23.08
CA CYS A 295 27.45 68.19 24.20
C CYS A 295 26.70 69.44 24.74
N HIS A 296 25.56 69.83 24.15
CA HIS A 296 24.77 71.05 24.47
C HIS A 296 25.57 72.38 24.47
N GLN A 297 26.73 72.40 23.79
CA GLN A 297 27.52 73.61 23.59
C GLN A 297 26.94 74.46 22.45
N PHE A 298 26.83 75.77 22.68
CA PHE A 298 26.30 76.75 21.72
C PHE A 298 27.38 77.42 20.84
N VAL A 299 28.67 77.20 21.14
CA VAL A 299 29.78 77.74 20.35
C VAL A 299 30.11 76.77 19.22
N LYS A 300 30.13 77.26 17.98
CA LYS A 300 30.55 76.45 16.82
C LYS A 300 32.06 76.22 16.86
N ASN A 301 32.51 74.99 16.58
CA ASN A 301 33.92 74.58 16.62
C ASN A 301 34.58 74.70 18.01
N SER A 302 33.87 74.32 19.07
CA SER A 302 34.44 73.94 20.37
C SER A 302 34.67 72.43 20.44
N TYR A 303 35.55 71.96 21.35
CA TYR A 303 35.74 70.52 21.60
C TYR A 303 34.56 69.93 22.40
N CYS A 304 34.05 68.76 21.99
CA CYS A 304 32.92 68.13 22.67
C CYS A 304 33.29 67.64 24.09
N THR A 305 32.63 68.19 25.12
CA THR A 305 32.76 67.81 26.54
C THR A 305 31.92 66.58 26.95
N GLY A 306 31.67 65.66 26.02
CA GLY A 306 30.79 64.49 26.20
C GLY A 306 29.43 64.78 26.89
N GLU A 307 28.94 63.77 27.61
CA GLU A 307 27.75 63.88 28.46
C GLU A 307 27.97 64.73 29.72
N GLU A 308 29.23 64.97 30.10
CA GLU A 308 29.58 65.77 31.27
C GLU A 308 29.20 67.23 31.07
N GLY A 309 29.36 67.77 29.85
CA GLY A 309 28.88 69.10 29.49
C GLY A 309 27.37 69.28 29.63
N LYS A 310 26.58 68.24 29.37
CA LYS A 310 25.12 68.26 29.59
C LYS A 310 24.79 68.36 31.07
N LYS A 311 25.40 67.49 31.88
CA LYS A 311 25.25 67.48 33.34
C LYS A 311 25.64 68.84 33.95
N ALA A 312 26.72 69.45 33.46
CA ALA A 312 27.13 70.79 33.86
C ALA A 312 26.10 71.87 33.46
N ALA A 313 25.62 71.87 32.22
CA ALA A 313 24.63 72.84 31.73
C ALA A 313 23.27 72.75 32.44
N ASP A 314 22.85 71.55 32.82
CA ASP A 314 21.61 71.34 33.57
C ASP A 314 21.78 71.64 35.08
N SER A 315 23.01 71.57 35.61
CA SER A 315 23.32 71.94 37.01
C SER A 315 23.34 73.45 37.30
N GLY A 316 23.27 74.29 36.26
CA GLY A 316 22.68 75.63 36.37
C GLY A 316 23.45 76.71 37.14
N VAL A 317 24.77 76.85 36.94
CA VAL A 317 25.48 78.10 37.34
C VAL A 317 25.18 79.21 36.34
N LYS A 318 24.24 80.11 36.68
CA LYS A 318 24.00 81.35 35.93
C LYS A 318 25.13 82.36 36.21
N LEU A 319 25.94 82.66 35.21
CA LEU A 319 26.79 83.86 35.19
C LEU A 319 26.11 84.96 34.33
N PRO A 320 26.14 86.23 34.76
CA PRO A 320 25.41 87.30 34.10
C PRO A 320 26.05 87.71 32.77
N SER A 321 25.20 88.08 31.82
CA SER A 321 25.57 88.68 30.54
C SER A 321 26.27 90.04 30.71
N LYS A 322 27.15 90.37 29.77
CA LYS A 322 27.56 91.76 29.50
C LYS A 322 27.26 92.09 28.06
N ASP A 323 26.14 92.75 27.85
CA ASP A 323 25.81 93.43 26.60
C ASP A 323 26.65 94.70 26.44
N VAL A 324 27.18 94.91 25.23
CA VAL A 324 27.53 96.25 24.72
C VAL A 324 27.12 96.30 23.25
N PHE A 325 25.95 96.91 23.01
CA PHE A 325 25.55 97.74 21.86
C PHE A 325 26.09 97.43 20.43
N HIS A 326 25.30 97.48 19.33
CA HIS A 326 24.08 98.28 19.09
C HIS A 326 23.35 97.81 17.80
N LYS A 327 22.00 97.94 17.77
CA LYS A 327 21.13 98.23 16.58
C LYS A 327 21.07 97.18 15.43
N GLU A 328 19.95 96.97 14.72
CA GLU A 328 18.64 97.66 14.67
C GLU A 328 17.55 96.71 14.09
N LYS A 329 16.30 96.77 14.62
CA LYS A 329 14.98 96.62 13.93
C LYS A 329 14.67 95.42 12.98
N GLU A 330 13.44 94.88 12.86
CA GLU A 330 12.17 94.91 13.62
C GLU A 330 11.18 93.89 12.96
N GLN A 331 10.08 93.51 13.65
CA GLN A 331 8.84 92.88 13.12
C GLN A 331 8.96 91.41 12.62
N GLU A 332 8.50 90.39 13.37
CA GLU A 332 7.12 89.99 13.78
C GLU A 332 6.25 89.35 12.68
N LYS A 333 5.87 88.08 12.87
CA LYS A 333 4.51 87.74 13.33
C LYS A 333 4.34 86.26 13.73
N ASP A 334 3.57 86.07 14.79
CA ASP A 334 3.14 84.78 15.33
C ASP A 334 2.12 84.05 14.44
N VAL A 335 1.88 82.77 14.72
CA VAL A 335 0.64 82.33 15.40
C VAL A 335 0.72 80.82 15.70
N GLU A 336 0.69 80.54 17.01
CA GLU A 336 -0.01 79.47 17.75
C GLU A 336 -1.08 78.61 16.98
N GLU A 337 -1.50 77.41 17.40
CA GLU A 337 -1.68 76.93 18.78
C GLU A 337 -1.98 75.40 18.85
N LYS A 338 -2.05 74.89 20.08
CA LYS A 338 -2.89 73.77 20.59
C LYS A 338 -2.61 72.30 20.19
N LYS A 339 -2.04 71.62 21.20
CA LYS A 339 -2.34 70.22 21.63
C LYS A 339 -3.84 70.00 21.90
N GLN A 340 -4.31 68.75 21.78
CA GLN A 340 -5.06 67.94 22.79
C GLN A 340 -5.46 66.57 22.17
N THR A 341 -4.93 65.43 22.66
CA THR A 341 -5.42 64.48 23.70
C THR A 341 -6.54 63.51 23.26
N GLU A 342 -6.32 62.20 23.51
CA GLU A 342 -7.28 61.16 24.04
C GLU A 342 -8.64 60.91 23.31
N GLU A 343 -9.25 59.72 23.25
CA GLU A 343 -8.85 58.31 23.49
C GLU A 343 -9.87 57.35 22.80
N GLU A 344 -9.46 56.09 22.56
CA GLU A 344 -10.26 54.85 22.33
C GLU A 344 -11.29 54.63 21.17
N LYS A 345 -11.09 53.45 20.53
CA LYS A 345 -12.06 52.42 20.02
C LYS A 345 -12.48 52.35 18.52
N GLU A 346 -12.86 51.11 18.19
CA GLU A 346 -13.15 50.42 16.90
C GLU A 346 -14.32 51.04 16.06
N PRO A 347 -14.77 50.55 14.85
CA PRO A 347 -14.60 49.18 14.28
C PRO A 347 -14.68 48.91 12.73
N ILE A 348 -14.50 47.61 12.37
CA ILE A 348 -15.19 46.82 11.30
C ILE A 348 -14.89 47.03 9.78
N SER A 349 -14.08 46.09 9.23
CA SER A 349 -14.26 45.30 7.98
C SER A 349 -14.31 45.95 6.57
N LYS A 350 -13.67 45.38 5.53
CA LYS A 350 -14.21 44.27 4.69
C LYS A 350 -13.20 43.67 3.67
N LYS A 351 -13.19 42.32 3.56
CA LYS A 351 -13.14 41.45 2.33
C LYS A 351 -11.93 41.56 1.35
N LEU A 352 -11.41 40.50 0.67
CA LEU A 352 -11.77 39.07 0.48
C LEU A 352 -10.59 38.22 -0.14
N LYS A 353 -10.56 36.90 0.18
CA LYS A 353 -10.00 35.72 -0.60
C LYS A 353 -8.47 35.58 -0.80
N LYS A 354 -7.81 34.51 -0.30
CA LYS A 354 -7.68 33.06 -0.72
C LYS A 354 -6.68 32.87 -1.89
N ARG A 355 -5.85 31.82 -2.03
CA ARG A 355 -5.35 30.61 -1.28
C ARG A 355 -4.02 30.20 -2.03
N ASP A 356 -3.12 29.29 -1.63
CA ASP A 356 -3.18 27.92 -1.06
C ASP A 356 -1.89 27.60 -0.29
N GLU A 357 -1.99 26.81 0.80
CA GLU A 357 -0.87 26.14 1.49
C GLU A 357 -1.41 24.83 2.08
N GLY A 358 -0.74 23.69 1.85
CA GLY A 358 -1.09 22.38 2.41
C GLY A 358 -0.19 22.00 3.58
N SER A 359 -0.77 21.49 4.67
CA SER A 359 -0.06 21.05 5.88
C SER A 359 0.80 19.80 5.63
N SER A 360 1.97 19.63 6.26
CA SER A 360 2.05 19.30 7.69
C SER A 360 3.49 19.25 8.24
N SER A 361 3.67 19.76 9.45
CA SER A 361 4.80 19.52 10.36
C SER A 361 4.56 18.20 11.11
N SER A 362 5.52 17.25 11.16
CA SER A 362 6.55 17.09 12.22
C SER A 362 5.96 16.98 13.65
N SER A 363 6.39 16.09 14.56
CA SER A 363 7.60 15.23 14.64
C SER A 363 7.49 14.27 15.86
N SER A 364 8.46 13.32 16.01
CA SER A 364 9.16 12.91 17.26
C SER A 364 8.37 12.52 18.54
N SER A 365 8.72 11.51 19.35
CA SER A 365 9.90 10.61 19.38
C SER A 365 9.81 9.58 20.53
N SER A 366 10.39 8.37 20.34
CA SER A 366 11.13 7.46 21.28
C SER A 366 10.70 7.35 22.78
N SER A 367 10.68 6.20 23.44
CA SER A 367 11.66 5.07 23.42
C SER A 367 11.12 3.80 24.16
N ASP A 368 11.83 2.68 24.36
CA ASP A 368 12.68 1.78 23.54
C ASP A 368 12.97 0.47 24.36
N SER A 369 13.50 -0.61 23.73
CA SER A 369 14.08 -1.84 24.37
C SER A 369 13.14 -2.79 25.17
N ASP A 370 13.41 -4.10 25.37
CA ASP A 370 14.09 -5.18 24.60
C ASP A 370 13.78 -6.56 25.26
N SER A 371 14.23 -7.68 24.66
CA SER A 371 14.50 -9.02 25.26
C SER A 371 13.39 -9.97 25.79
N GLU A 372 13.34 -11.14 25.14
CA GLU A 372 13.40 -12.55 25.65
C GLU A 372 12.32 -13.23 26.56
N ASP A 373 11.73 -14.27 25.95
CA ASP A 373 11.56 -15.69 26.41
C ASP A 373 10.57 -16.16 27.51
N SER A 374 10.03 -17.36 27.22
CA SER A 374 9.36 -18.43 28.00
C SER A 374 8.78 -18.26 29.42
N ASP A 375 7.55 -18.78 29.54
CA ASP A 375 6.93 -19.57 30.64
C ASP A 375 7.00 -19.21 32.15
N ASP A 376 5.90 -19.60 32.81
CA ASP A 376 5.71 -20.00 34.22
C ASP A 376 5.24 -19.02 35.35
N GLU A 377 4.34 -19.60 36.17
CA GLU A 377 3.82 -19.27 37.52
C GLU A 377 4.06 -17.91 38.26
N ARG A 378 2.91 -17.27 38.59
CA ARG A 378 2.39 -17.06 39.98
C ARG A 378 2.76 -15.81 40.84
N LYS A 379 1.70 -15.32 41.54
CA LYS A 379 1.61 -14.58 42.83
C LYS A 379 1.62 -13.02 42.89
N LYS A 380 0.40 -12.48 43.08
CA LYS A 380 -0.05 -11.48 44.10
C LYS A 380 0.99 -10.51 44.74
N LYS A 381 0.76 -9.19 44.55
CA LYS A 381 0.25 -8.19 45.55
C LYS A 381 0.10 -6.81 44.88
N LYS A 382 -1.00 -6.05 45.11
CA LYS A 382 -1.09 -4.86 46.03
C LYS A 382 0.14 -3.92 45.94
N LYS A 383 0.01 -2.59 45.77
CA LYS A 383 -1.01 -1.67 46.36
C LYS A 383 -0.88 -0.23 45.80
N SER A 384 -1.99 0.49 45.58
CA SER A 384 -2.16 1.98 45.67
C SER A 384 -1.29 2.88 44.74
N LYS A 385 -1.63 4.14 44.41
CA LYS A 385 -2.51 5.13 45.08
C LYS A 385 -2.93 6.28 44.11
N ASP A 386 -4.16 6.80 44.25
CA ASP A 386 -4.75 8.11 43.84
C ASP A 386 -4.42 8.76 42.46
N GLY A 387 -5.37 9.40 41.76
CA GLY A 387 -6.81 9.54 42.04
C GLY A 387 -7.48 10.68 41.23
N SER A 388 -8.81 10.60 41.06
CA SER A 388 -9.77 11.64 40.58
C SER A 388 -9.51 12.27 39.18
N GLU A 389 -10.49 12.49 38.28
CA GLU A 389 -11.94 12.71 38.39
C GLU A 389 -12.67 12.16 37.13
N THR A 390 -13.82 11.49 37.29
CA THR A 390 -15.06 11.49 36.43
C THR A 390 -16.02 10.38 36.88
N SER A 391 -17.17 10.73 37.46
CA SER A 391 -18.09 9.77 38.09
C SER A 391 -19.26 9.30 37.22
N GLU A 392 -19.42 9.83 36.00
CA GLU A 392 -20.59 9.58 35.15
C GLU A 392 -20.33 8.50 34.08
N GLU A 393 -19.14 8.51 33.45
CA GLU A 393 -18.72 7.54 32.42
C GLU A 393 -18.69 6.09 32.92
N ASN A 394 -18.42 5.88 34.21
CA ASN A 394 -18.40 4.54 34.83
C ASN A 394 -19.78 3.85 34.86
N SER A 395 -20.88 4.59 34.69
CA SER A 395 -22.23 4.01 34.71
C SER A 395 -22.61 3.37 33.37
N GLU A 396 -22.31 4.04 32.26
CA GLU A 396 -22.56 3.55 30.90
C GLU A 396 -21.64 2.36 30.57
N ASP A 397 -20.39 2.42 31.00
CA ASP A 397 -19.37 1.40 30.76
C ASP A 397 -19.64 0.10 31.56
N GLU A 398 -20.29 0.20 32.72
CA GLU A 398 -20.86 -0.95 33.46
C GLU A 398 -22.11 -1.52 32.75
N GLU A 399 -22.97 -0.66 32.19
CA GLU A 399 -24.17 -1.12 31.47
C GLU A 399 -23.83 -1.84 30.16
N ILE A 400 -22.80 -1.37 29.44
CA ILE A 400 -22.25 -2.02 28.25
C ILE A 400 -21.70 -3.41 28.62
N LYS A 401 -20.85 -3.53 29.65
CA LYS A 401 -20.32 -4.83 30.13
C LYS A 401 -21.42 -5.80 30.57
N ARG A 402 -22.52 -5.29 31.15
CA ARG A 402 -23.69 -6.11 31.51
C ARG A 402 -24.44 -6.62 30.29
N LYS A 403 -24.62 -5.78 29.26
CA LYS A 403 -25.22 -6.17 27.97
C LYS A 403 -24.36 -7.20 27.24
N GLU A 404 -23.03 -7.03 27.21
CA GLU A 404 -22.10 -8.02 26.63
C GLU A 404 -22.17 -9.37 27.36
N MET A 405 -22.20 -9.38 28.70
CA MET A 405 -22.37 -10.59 29.50
C MET A 405 -23.72 -11.28 29.25
N GLU A 406 -24.80 -10.51 29.07
CA GLU A 406 -26.12 -11.06 28.78
C GLU A 406 -26.20 -11.64 27.35
N GLU A 407 -25.62 -10.96 26.35
CA GLU A 407 -25.44 -11.50 25.00
C GLU A 407 -24.59 -12.76 25.00
N GLU A 408 -23.48 -12.81 25.73
CA GLU A 408 -22.63 -13.99 25.79
C GLU A 408 -23.38 -15.17 26.43
N ARG A 409 -24.18 -14.90 27.47
CA ARG A 409 -25.06 -15.89 28.11
C ARG A 409 -26.14 -16.40 27.14
N GLU A 410 -26.72 -15.53 26.31
CA GLU A 410 -27.70 -15.93 25.30
C GLU A 410 -27.05 -16.74 24.17
N ARG A 411 -25.86 -16.36 23.71
CA ARG A 411 -25.04 -17.13 22.75
C ARG A 411 -24.72 -18.52 23.29
N ARG A 412 -24.24 -18.62 24.55
CA ARG A 412 -23.97 -19.91 25.23
C ARG A 412 -25.24 -20.77 25.34
N ALA A 413 -26.38 -20.19 25.70
CA ALA A 413 -27.67 -20.89 25.77
C ALA A 413 -28.18 -21.35 24.38
N ARG A 414 -27.95 -20.57 23.33
CA ARG A 414 -28.32 -20.90 21.93
C ARG A 414 -27.48 -22.07 21.41
N ASP A 415 -26.20 -22.09 21.73
CA ASP A 415 -25.30 -23.18 21.36
C ASP A 415 -25.52 -24.45 22.21
N GLU A 416 -25.90 -24.31 23.48
CA GLU A 416 -26.33 -25.44 24.31
C GLU A 416 -27.61 -26.08 23.76
N LYS A 417 -28.65 -25.30 23.42
CA LYS A 417 -29.84 -25.79 22.70
C LYS A 417 -29.48 -26.49 21.37
N ARG A 418 -28.43 -26.04 20.67
CA ARG A 418 -27.93 -26.69 19.44
C ARG A 418 -27.20 -28.01 19.73
N ARG A 419 -26.43 -28.09 20.81
CA ARG A 419 -25.77 -29.32 21.30
C ARG A 419 -26.81 -30.33 21.81
N GLU A 420 -27.84 -29.88 22.52
CA GLU A 420 -28.96 -30.70 22.99
C GLU A 420 -29.74 -31.30 21.81
N LYS A 421 -30.14 -30.50 20.81
CA LYS A 421 -30.77 -31.01 19.58
C LYS A 421 -29.90 -32.05 18.85
N LYS A 422 -28.57 -31.92 18.89
CA LYS A 422 -27.64 -32.97 18.38
C LYS A 422 -27.63 -34.22 19.26
N ARG A 423 -27.61 -34.09 20.59
CA ARG A 423 -27.72 -35.21 21.55
C ARG A 423 -29.05 -35.95 21.40
N GLU A 424 -30.15 -35.23 21.24
CA GLU A 424 -31.48 -35.81 21.06
C GLU A 424 -31.61 -36.56 19.73
N LYS A 425 -31.10 -36.00 18.62
CA LYS A 425 -30.99 -36.71 17.32
C LYS A 425 -30.19 -38.01 17.45
N ARG A 426 -29.07 -38.00 18.18
CA ARG A 426 -28.28 -39.22 18.49
C ARG A 426 -29.08 -40.21 19.34
N ARG A 427 -29.84 -39.75 20.35
CA ARG A 427 -30.74 -40.61 21.16
C ARG A 427 -31.81 -41.27 20.30
N ARG A 428 -32.54 -40.51 19.48
CA ARG A 428 -33.55 -41.02 18.53
C ARG A 428 -32.94 -42.01 17.53
N HIS A 429 -31.71 -41.80 17.07
CA HIS A 429 -31.00 -42.74 16.19
C HIS A 429 -30.64 -44.05 16.89
N LYS A 430 -30.09 -43.97 18.13
CA LYS A 430 -29.77 -45.14 18.96
C LYS A 430 -31.02 -45.95 19.31
N GLU A 431 -32.14 -45.29 19.59
CA GLU A 431 -33.44 -45.92 19.85
C GLU A 431 -34.00 -46.63 18.60
N LYS A 432 -33.92 -46.01 17.41
CA LYS A 432 -34.27 -46.67 16.14
C LYS A 432 -33.40 -47.89 15.86
N HIS A 433 -32.09 -47.83 16.14
CA HIS A 433 -31.21 -49.01 16.03
C HIS A 433 -31.54 -50.09 17.07
N GLY A 434 -31.87 -49.71 18.31
CA GLY A 434 -32.33 -50.65 19.35
C GLY A 434 -33.62 -51.37 18.96
N LYS A 435 -34.61 -50.64 18.40
CA LYS A 435 -35.84 -51.22 17.86
C LYS A 435 -35.58 -52.14 16.65
N ARG A 436 -34.59 -51.85 15.80
CA ARG A 436 -34.14 -52.76 14.72
C ARG A 436 -33.41 -54.01 15.25
N LYS A 437 -32.66 -53.93 16.35
CA LYS A 437 -32.08 -55.12 17.02
C LYS A 437 -33.16 -55.99 17.67
N ARG A 438 -34.10 -55.41 18.43
CA ARG A 438 -35.24 -56.16 19.03
C ARG A 438 -36.12 -56.84 17.97
N ARG A 439 -36.31 -56.23 16.79
CA ARG A 439 -37.00 -56.88 15.65
C ARG A 439 -36.23 -58.01 14.99
N ARG A 440 -34.92 -58.13 15.19
CA ARG A 440 -34.09 -59.25 14.69
C ARG A 440 -33.96 -60.40 15.70
N SER A 441 -34.11 -60.14 17.00
CA SER A 441 -34.15 -61.18 18.04
C SER A 441 -35.55 -61.77 18.25
N ALA A 442 -36.60 -61.18 17.66
CA ALA A 442 -37.98 -61.68 17.69
C ALA A 442 -38.40 -62.34 16.35
N SER A 443 -37.43 -62.68 15.50
CA SER A 443 -37.65 -63.34 14.21
C SER A 443 -36.74 -64.57 14.04
N SER A 444 -36.37 -65.19 15.16
CA SER A 444 -35.49 -66.37 15.22
C SER A 444 -35.96 -67.40 16.26
N SER A 445 -37.24 -67.37 16.60
CA SER A 445 -37.97 -68.44 17.28
C SER A 445 -39.31 -68.62 16.55
N ASP A 446 -39.89 -69.81 16.69
CA ASP A 446 -41.28 -70.14 16.34
C ASP A 446 -41.58 -70.31 14.84
N ALA A 447 -41.18 -71.48 14.32
CA ALA A 447 -41.72 -72.08 13.10
C ALA A 447 -41.66 -73.63 13.18
N GLU A 448 -42.56 -74.25 13.94
CA GLU A 448 -42.83 -75.71 13.93
C GLU A 448 -44.27 -76.01 14.38
N SER A 449 -45.00 -76.86 13.62
CA SER A 449 -46.34 -77.45 13.92
C SER A 449 -47.52 -76.47 14.15
N SER A 450 -48.78 -76.71 13.74
CA SER A 450 -49.57 -77.94 13.62
C SER A 450 -50.71 -77.80 12.59
N ALA A 451 -51.30 -78.91 12.14
CA ALA A 451 -52.52 -78.92 11.33
C ALA A 451 -53.79 -78.63 12.15
N ASP A 452 -54.89 -78.16 11.53
CA ASP A 452 -56.06 -79.03 11.29
C ASP A 452 -57.21 -78.39 10.49
N LEU A 453 -57.87 -79.31 9.77
CA LEU A 453 -59.06 -79.29 8.91
C LEU A 453 -60.27 -78.41 9.34
N SER A 454 -60.91 -77.71 8.37
CA SER A 454 -62.29 -78.07 7.93
C SER A 454 -62.79 -77.34 6.66
N SER A 455 -63.36 -78.13 5.73
CA SER A 455 -64.58 -77.85 4.95
C SER A 455 -64.67 -76.73 3.88
N SER A 456 -64.88 -77.19 2.63
CA SER A 456 -65.81 -76.65 1.61
C SER A 456 -65.40 -75.49 0.67
N ASP A 457 -65.00 -75.89 -0.54
CA ASP A 457 -65.41 -75.36 -1.86
C ASP A 457 -64.79 -74.06 -2.46
N SER A 458 -64.67 -74.08 -3.79
CA SER A 458 -64.38 -72.99 -4.76
C SER A 458 -62.94 -72.43 -4.91
N ASP A 459 -62.30 -72.77 -6.04
CA ASP A 459 -60.97 -72.36 -6.51
C ASP A 459 -60.80 -70.86 -6.93
N ASP A 460 -61.79 -69.99 -6.71
CA ASP A 460 -61.80 -68.61 -7.24
C ASP A 460 -60.89 -67.61 -6.46
N ASP A 461 -60.39 -68.01 -5.30
CA ASP A 461 -59.81 -67.07 -4.32
C ASP A 461 -58.27 -66.87 -4.41
N GLU A 462 -57.51 -67.66 -5.19
CA GLU A 462 -56.06 -67.40 -5.40
C GLU A 462 -55.82 -66.40 -6.54
N GLU A 463 -56.48 -66.57 -7.69
CA GLU A 463 -56.28 -65.69 -8.84
C GLU A 463 -56.71 -64.25 -8.52
N THR A 464 -57.81 -64.08 -7.76
CA THR A 464 -58.26 -62.77 -7.29
C THR A 464 -57.30 -62.16 -6.25
N LYS A 465 -56.62 -62.96 -5.42
CA LYS A 465 -55.53 -62.48 -4.54
C LYS A 465 -54.30 -62.05 -5.34
N LYS A 466 -53.92 -62.79 -6.40
CA LYS A 466 -52.79 -62.45 -7.27
C LYS A 466 -53.04 -61.14 -8.04
N LYS A 467 -54.19 -61.00 -8.70
CA LYS A 467 -54.63 -59.74 -9.35
C LYS A 467 -54.67 -58.56 -8.36
N LYS A 468 -55.09 -58.78 -7.10
CA LYS A 468 -55.05 -57.77 -6.02
C LYS A 468 -53.63 -57.40 -5.56
N LYS A 469 -52.62 -58.26 -5.73
CA LYS A 469 -51.20 -57.95 -5.46
C LYS A 469 -50.62 -57.11 -6.61
N GLU A 470 -50.76 -57.59 -7.84
CA GLU A 470 -50.30 -56.90 -9.07
C GLU A 470 -50.89 -55.49 -9.17
N ALA A 471 -52.20 -55.33 -8.96
CA ALA A 471 -52.84 -54.02 -8.94
C ALA A 471 -52.34 -53.08 -7.82
N LYS A 472 -51.90 -53.60 -6.67
CA LYS A 472 -51.27 -52.81 -5.60
C LYS A 472 -49.86 -52.37 -5.99
N GLU A 473 -49.11 -53.25 -6.66
CA GLU A 473 -47.76 -52.95 -7.13
C GLU A 473 -47.77 -51.94 -8.28
N LEU A 474 -48.65 -52.11 -9.27
CA LEU A 474 -48.91 -51.11 -10.32
C LEU A 474 -49.30 -49.75 -9.73
N LYS A 475 -50.23 -49.74 -8.75
CA LYS A 475 -50.66 -48.50 -8.07
C LYS A 475 -49.53 -47.83 -7.28
N LYS A 476 -48.58 -48.62 -6.74
CA LYS A 476 -47.37 -48.12 -6.08
C LYS A 476 -46.39 -47.55 -7.11
N ALA A 477 -46.13 -48.27 -8.20
CA ALA A 477 -45.26 -47.85 -9.30
C ALA A 477 -45.77 -46.56 -9.98
N LEU A 478 -47.07 -46.44 -10.26
CA LEU A 478 -47.70 -45.23 -10.77
C LEU A 478 -47.59 -44.03 -9.80
N LYS A 479 -47.53 -44.27 -8.48
CA LYS A 479 -47.33 -43.23 -7.47
C LYS A 479 -45.86 -42.81 -7.35
N GLU A 480 -44.93 -43.74 -7.51
CA GLU A 480 -43.49 -43.46 -7.56
C GLU A 480 -43.12 -42.72 -8.85
N ARG A 481 -43.64 -43.15 -10.00
CA ARG A 481 -43.45 -42.49 -11.30
C ARG A 481 -43.93 -41.03 -11.29
N LYS A 482 -45.15 -40.76 -10.80
CA LYS A 482 -45.68 -39.39 -10.67
C LYS A 482 -44.84 -38.49 -9.76
N LYS A 483 -44.23 -39.05 -8.71
CA LYS A 483 -43.28 -38.30 -7.86
C LYS A 483 -41.99 -37.97 -8.58
N LEU A 484 -41.41 -38.91 -9.33
CA LEU A 484 -40.21 -38.67 -10.12
C LEU A 484 -40.46 -37.60 -11.21
N ASP A 485 -41.64 -37.60 -11.83
CA ASP A 485 -42.02 -36.56 -12.79
C ASP A 485 -42.28 -35.19 -12.10
N GLU A 486 -42.81 -35.17 -10.87
CA GLU A 486 -42.95 -33.96 -10.03
C GLU A 486 -41.56 -33.41 -9.63
N GLU A 487 -40.67 -34.25 -9.10
CA GLU A 487 -39.31 -33.91 -8.67
C GLU A 487 -38.43 -33.47 -9.86
N GLY A 488 -38.54 -34.12 -11.01
CA GLY A 488 -37.84 -33.72 -12.24
C GLY A 488 -38.27 -32.34 -12.75
N ARG A 489 -39.57 -32.02 -12.70
CA ARG A 489 -40.10 -30.69 -13.05
C ARG A 489 -39.78 -29.60 -12.02
N GLU A 490 -39.48 -29.96 -10.78
CA GLU A 490 -38.94 -29.04 -9.77
C GLU A 490 -37.43 -28.81 -9.98
N ALA A 491 -36.70 -29.87 -10.26
CA ALA A 491 -35.27 -29.82 -10.55
C ALA A 491 -34.98 -28.97 -11.79
N THR A 492 -35.78 -29.02 -12.86
CA THR A 492 -35.57 -28.14 -14.03
C THR A 492 -35.80 -26.66 -13.72
N LYS A 493 -36.77 -26.32 -12.86
CA LYS A 493 -37.05 -24.94 -12.41
C LYS A 493 -35.98 -24.39 -11.46
N LEU A 494 -35.22 -25.26 -10.78
CA LEU A 494 -33.99 -24.90 -10.09
C LEU A 494 -32.84 -24.84 -11.12
N GLY A 495 -32.20 -23.68 -11.28
CA GLY A 495 -31.05 -23.52 -12.20
C GLY A 495 -29.91 -24.49 -11.86
N ASP A 496 -29.08 -24.85 -12.84
CA ASP A 496 -28.16 -26.01 -12.79
C ASP A 496 -27.32 -26.11 -11.51
N ARG A 497 -26.79 -25.00 -11.01
CA ARG A 497 -26.01 -24.91 -9.75
C ARG A 497 -26.76 -25.38 -8.50
N LYS A 498 -28.10 -25.37 -8.49
CA LYS A 498 -28.96 -25.79 -7.37
C LYS A 498 -29.54 -27.19 -7.55
N ARG A 499 -29.34 -27.83 -8.71
CA ARG A 499 -29.76 -29.22 -8.94
C ARG A 499 -28.86 -30.16 -8.13
N LYS A 500 -29.46 -31.14 -7.47
CA LYS A 500 -28.71 -32.12 -6.69
C LYS A 500 -28.09 -33.14 -7.65
N TYR A 501 -26.76 -33.26 -7.65
CA TYR A 501 -26.07 -34.28 -8.45
C TYR A 501 -26.58 -35.68 -8.09
N ASN A 502 -27.02 -36.43 -9.10
CA ASN A 502 -27.66 -37.73 -8.91
C ASN A 502 -26.60 -38.85 -8.84
N THR A 503 -25.69 -38.76 -7.87
CA THR A 503 -24.47 -39.60 -7.75
C THR A 503 -24.71 -41.00 -7.18
N THR A 504 -25.97 -41.40 -7.00
CA THR A 504 -26.39 -42.71 -6.50
C THR A 504 -27.29 -43.40 -7.52
N TYR A 505 -26.71 -43.81 -8.64
CA TYR A 505 -27.36 -44.72 -9.57
C TYR A 505 -27.20 -46.14 -9.00
N GLU A 506 -28.32 -46.80 -8.68
CA GLU A 506 -28.31 -48.23 -8.35
C GLU A 506 -28.80 -48.99 -9.58
N ASP A 507 -27.91 -49.77 -10.21
CA ASP A 507 -28.18 -50.58 -11.42
C ASP A 507 -29.10 -51.78 -11.12
N LYS A 508 -30.33 -51.52 -10.69
CA LYS A 508 -31.38 -52.52 -10.48
C LYS A 508 -32.24 -52.64 -11.74
N PRO A 509 -32.51 -53.87 -12.24
CA PRO A 509 -33.45 -54.04 -13.34
C PRO A 509 -34.84 -53.54 -12.91
N LEU A 510 -35.50 -52.79 -13.80
CA LEU A 510 -36.84 -52.26 -13.53
C LEU A 510 -37.83 -53.42 -13.41
N THR A 511 -38.76 -53.33 -12.45
CA THR A 511 -39.81 -54.35 -12.30
C THR A 511 -40.88 -54.20 -13.38
N GLU A 512 -41.58 -55.28 -13.70
CA GLU A 512 -42.63 -55.28 -14.73
C GLU A 512 -43.70 -54.20 -14.46
N ALA A 513 -44.16 -54.07 -13.22
CA ALA A 513 -45.08 -53.02 -12.79
C ALA A 513 -44.53 -51.59 -12.94
N GLN A 514 -43.20 -51.39 -12.88
CA GLN A 514 -42.56 -50.09 -13.17
C GLN A 514 -42.48 -49.81 -14.67
N VAL A 515 -42.19 -50.82 -15.48
CA VAL A 515 -42.20 -50.73 -16.95
C VAL A 515 -43.62 -50.45 -17.47
N GLU A 516 -44.63 -51.11 -16.90
CA GLU A 516 -46.03 -50.86 -17.23
C GLU A 516 -46.48 -49.47 -16.76
N ALA A 517 -46.13 -49.04 -15.54
CA ALA A 517 -46.40 -47.69 -15.05
C ALA A 517 -45.72 -46.60 -15.91
N TYR A 518 -44.52 -46.87 -16.45
CA TYR A 518 -43.85 -45.98 -17.42
C TYR A 518 -44.66 -45.89 -18.71
N LYS A 519 -45.02 -47.03 -19.33
CA LYS A 519 -45.84 -47.07 -20.56
C LYS A 519 -47.19 -46.35 -20.39
N LEU A 520 -47.84 -46.51 -19.24
CA LEU A 520 -49.13 -45.87 -18.92
C LEU A 520 -49.04 -44.36 -18.59
N THR A 521 -47.84 -43.81 -18.37
CA THR A 521 -47.63 -42.38 -18.04
C THR A 521 -46.80 -41.61 -19.05
N GLN A 522 -46.25 -42.30 -20.06
CA GLN A 522 -45.49 -41.70 -21.15
C GLN A 522 -46.43 -40.89 -22.06
N MET A 523 -46.30 -39.56 -22.05
CA MET A 523 -46.93 -38.70 -23.05
C MET A 523 -45.97 -38.49 -24.22
N HIS A 524 -46.45 -38.68 -25.44
CA HIS A 524 -45.67 -38.38 -26.64
C HIS A 524 -45.68 -36.87 -26.91
N SER A 525 -44.58 -36.32 -27.43
CA SER A 525 -44.49 -34.88 -27.76
C SER A 525 -45.45 -34.44 -28.88
N SER A 526 -45.94 -35.39 -29.66
CA SER A 526 -46.90 -35.21 -30.76
C SER A 526 -48.36 -35.46 -30.37
N ASP A 527 -48.67 -35.75 -29.10
CA ASP A 527 -50.04 -35.86 -28.62
C ASP A 527 -50.66 -34.45 -28.48
N PRO A 528 -51.74 -34.11 -29.21
CA PRO A 528 -52.38 -32.79 -29.11
C PRO A 528 -52.88 -32.46 -27.68
N MET A 529 -53.17 -33.47 -26.86
CA MET A 529 -53.62 -33.30 -25.47
C MET A 529 -52.46 -33.09 -24.49
N ALA A 530 -51.20 -33.34 -24.86
CA ALA A 530 -50.05 -33.19 -23.97
C ALA A 530 -49.92 -31.77 -23.40
N SER A 531 -50.25 -30.76 -24.20
CA SER A 531 -50.24 -29.34 -23.81
C SER A 531 -51.36 -28.96 -22.83
N LEU A 532 -52.50 -29.68 -22.85
CA LEU A 532 -53.59 -29.51 -21.91
C LEU A 532 -53.25 -30.18 -20.57
N ILE A 533 -52.66 -31.39 -20.63
CA ILE A 533 -52.31 -32.18 -19.45
C ILE A 533 -51.19 -31.51 -18.65
N SER A 534 -50.20 -30.88 -19.30
CA SER A 534 -49.19 -30.06 -18.63
C SER A 534 -49.80 -28.83 -17.94
N LYS A 535 -50.65 -28.06 -18.63
CA LYS A 535 -51.37 -26.90 -18.05
C LYS A 535 -52.26 -27.29 -16.86
N ASN A 536 -52.96 -28.42 -16.94
CA ASN A 536 -53.81 -28.91 -15.85
C ASN A 536 -52.99 -29.36 -14.63
N PHE A 537 -51.81 -29.95 -14.86
CA PHE A 537 -50.87 -30.30 -13.80
C PHE A 537 -50.32 -29.05 -13.09
N GLU A 538 -49.96 -28.00 -13.84
CA GLU A 538 -49.49 -26.74 -13.25
C GLU A 538 -50.60 -26.03 -12.46
N LYS A 539 -51.83 -25.95 -12.99
CA LYS A 539 -53.01 -25.45 -12.24
C LYS A 539 -53.25 -26.23 -10.94
N LYS A 540 -53.10 -27.56 -10.97
CA LYS A 540 -53.26 -28.42 -9.79
C LYS A 540 -52.13 -28.22 -8.76
N LYS A 541 -50.95 -27.81 -9.20
CA LYS A 541 -49.83 -27.49 -8.31
C LYS A 541 -49.98 -26.10 -7.67
N ALA A 542 -50.44 -25.10 -8.43
CA ALA A 542 -50.71 -23.76 -7.89
C ALA A 542 -51.73 -23.80 -6.73
N ARG A 543 -52.85 -24.52 -6.91
CA ARG A 543 -53.90 -24.79 -5.89
C ARG A 543 -53.46 -25.68 -4.70
N LYS A 544 -52.16 -25.91 -4.54
CA LYS A 544 -51.55 -26.75 -3.49
C LYS A 544 -50.36 -26.03 -2.82
N ILE A 545 -50.17 -24.76 -3.17
CA ILE A 545 -49.16 -23.83 -2.70
C ILE A 545 -49.88 -22.64 -2.03
N GLU A 546 -51.03 -22.24 -2.58
CA GLU A 546 -52.21 -21.82 -1.79
C GLU A 546 -52.70 -22.95 -0.87
#